data_AF-A0A9X3S173-F1
#
_entry.id   AF-A0A9X3S173-F1
#
_cell.length_a   1.000
_cell.length_b   1.000
_cell.length_c   1.000
_cell.angle_alpha   90.00
_cell.angle_beta   90.00
_cell.angle_gamma   90.00
#
_symmetry.space_group_name_H-M   'P 1'
#
loop_
_entity.id
_entity.type
_entity.pdbx_description
1 polymer ?
#
loop_
_entity_poly.entity_id
_entity_poly.type
_entity_poly.pdbx_seq_one_letter_code
_entity_poly.pdbx_strand_id
1 'polypeptide(L)'
;MSIRLRLDVEPTSLTLATLDQLKLTLTARNVGMAIVDPELHRARLTVNGTPSKAFANAVGNGRREEKWFALPAGDEVAMTWSTLGERLIFEPGDYALALSLDENAAEPVTVVVAP
;
A
#
# COMPACT_ATOMS: atom_id res chain seq x y z
N MET A 1 11.68 6.27 13.40
CA MET A 1 11.73 4.82 13.10
C MET A 1 12.47 4.61 11.78
N SER A 2 13.33 3.59 11.62
CA SER A 2 14.12 3.39 10.37
C SER A 2 13.48 2.37 9.43
N ILE A 3 12.27 2.69 8.92
CA ILE A 3 11.57 1.88 7.93
C ILE A 3 11.62 2.59 6.57
N ARG A 4 11.99 1.87 5.51
CA ARG A 4 11.77 2.30 4.13
C ARG A 4 10.50 1.64 3.60
N LEU A 5 9.61 2.45 3.04
CA LEU A 5 8.39 1.97 2.41
C LEU A 5 8.55 1.88 0.89
N ARG A 6 7.82 0.94 0.30
CA ARG A 6 7.57 0.88 -1.13
C ARG A 6 6.10 0.52 -1.36
N LEU A 7 5.50 1.16 -2.35
CA LEU A 7 4.18 0.84 -2.87
C LEU A 7 4.36 0.32 -4.28
N ASP A 8 3.87 -0.89 -4.56
CA ASP A 8 3.82 -1.45 -5.90
C ASP A 8 2.37 -1.65 -6.30
N VAL A 9 2.08 -1.41 -7.58
CA VAL A 9 0.75 -1.60 -8.16
C VAL A 9 0.88 -2.41 -9.44
N GLU A 10 0.08 -3.46 -9.58
CA GLU A 10 0.06 -4.30 -10.77
C GLU A 10 -1.37 -4.72 -11.12
N PRO A 11 -1.86 -4.45 -12.35
CA PRO A 11 -1.21 -3.66 -13.40
C PRO A 11 -1.28 -2.14 -13.10
N THR A 12 -0.37 -1.36 -13.69
CA THR A 12 -0.41 0.12 -13.65
C THR A 12 -1.30 0.73 -14.73
N SER A 13 -1.79 -0.06 -15.67
CA SER A 13 -2.78 0.34 -16.67
C SER A 13 -3.84 -0.74 -16.82
N LEU A 14 -5.10 -0.34 -16.72
CA LEU A 14 -6.25 -1.23 -16.72
C LEU A 14 -7.50 -0.50 -17.24
N THR A 15 -8.62 -1.22 -17.39
CA THR A 15 -9.93 -0.62 -17.67
C THR A 15 -10.84 -0.69 -16.45
N LEU A 16 -11.98 0.02 -16.50
CA LEU A 16 -13.02 -0.12 -15.47
C LEU A 16 -13.49 -1.58 -15.30
N ALA A 17 -13.51 -2.36 -16.38
CA ALA A 17 -13.92 -3.76 -16.37
C ALA A 17 -12.90 -4.72 -15.73
N THR A 18 -11.67 -4.25 -15.47
CA THR A 18 -10.57 -5.08 -14.94
C THR A 18 -10.01 -4.52 -13.63
N LEU A 19 -10.76 -3.67 -12.92
CA LEU A 19 -10.36 -3.14 -11.62
C LEU A 19 -10.15 -4.23 -10.56
N ASP A 20 -10.83 -5.37 -10.69
CA ASP A 20 -10.66 -6.56 -9.87
C ASP A 20 -9.27 -7.21 -10.02
N GLN A 21 -8.53 -6.89 -11.08
CA GLN A 21 -7.16 -7.37 -11.31
C GLN A 21 -6.11 -6.52 -10.59
N LEU A 22 -6.48 -5.33 -10.10
CA LEU A 22 -5.55 -4.42 -9.43
C LEU A 22 -5.03 -5.03 -8.13
N LYS A 23 -3.72 -5.27 -8.08
CA LYS A 23 -2.97 -5.67 -6.90
C LYS A 23 -2.21 -4.47 -6.37
N LEU A 24 -2.45 -4.14 -5.12
CA LEU A 24 -1.69 -3.16 -4.36
C LEU A 24 -0.78 -3.91 -3.39
N THR A 25 0.53 -3.70 -3.46
CA THR A 25 1.49 -4.31 -2.52
C THR A 25 2.19 -3.22 -1.73
N LEU A 26 2.05 -3.27 -0.41
CA LEU A 26 2.84 -2.47 0.52
C LEU A 26 4.03 -3.30 0.97
N THR A 27 5.21 -2.73 0.87
CA THR A 27 6.46 -3.32 1.33
C THR A 27 7.11 -2.42 2.37
N ALA A 28 7.49 -2.99 3.51
CA ALA A 28 8.23 -2.31 4.57
C ALA A 28 9.57 -3.02 4.79
N ARG A 29 10.67 -2.26 4.69
CA ARG A 29 12.02 -2.74 4.95
C ARG A 29 12.62 -2.03 6.14
N ASN A 30 13.16 -2.80 7.09
CA ASN A 30 13.92 -2.24 8.20
C ASN A 30 15.34 -1.93 7.73
N VAL A 31 15.64 -0.64 7.61
CA VAL A 31 16.97 -0.14 7.21
C VAL A 31 17.82 0.29 8.40
N GLY A 32 17.33 0.05 9.63
CA GLY A 32 18.05 0.29 10.87
C GLY A 32 18.90 -0.91 11.30
N MET A 33 19.33 -0.89 12.56
CA MET A 33 20.20 -1.92 13.17
C MET A 33 19.53 -2.74 14.27
N ALA A 34 18.29 -2.39 14.66
CA ALA A 34 17.53 -3.09 15.69
C ALA A 34 16.23 -3.66 15.11
N ILE A 35 15.65 -4.66 15.78
CA ILE A 35 14.29 -5.14 15.46
C ILE A 35 13.31 -4.00 15.74
N VAL A 36 12.32 -3.81 14.86
CA VAL A 36 11.27 -2.78 15.01
C VAL A 36 9.89 -3.38 14.77
N ASP A 37 8.86 -2.84 15.42
CA ASP A 37 7.47 -3.02 14.99
C ASP A 37 7.17 -1.96 13.92
N PRO A 38 6.87 -2.33 12.67
CA PRO A 38 6.49 -1.37 11.63
C PRO A 38 5.14 -0.67 11.88
N GLU A 39 4.35 -1.10 12.86
CA GLU A 39 3.05 -0.51 13.20
C GLU A 39 2.11 -0.35 11.98
N LEU A 40 2.03 -1.37 11.12
CA LEU A 40 1.29 -1.34 9.84
C LEU A 40 -0.12 -0.73 9.92
N HIS A 41 -0.80 -0.89 11.07
CA HIS A 41 -2.12 -0.30 11.34
C HIS A 41 -2.18 1.23 11.21
N ARG A 42 -1.02 1.92 11.24
CA ARG A 42 -0.89 3.36 11.03
C ARG A 42 -0.71 3.76 9.56
N ALA A 43 -0.49 2.80 8.66
CA ALA A 43 -0.30 3.08 7.26
C ALA A 43 -1.51 3.80 6.66
N ARG A 44 -1.26 4.81 5.83
CA ARG A 44 -2.28 5.61 5.15
C ARG A 44 -2.03 5.58 3.65
N LEU A 45 -3.10 5.34 2.90
CA LEU A 45 -3.11 5.48 1.45
C LEU A 45 -3.97 6.69 1.08
N THR A 46 -3.48 7.55 0.20
CA THR A 46 -4.30 8.55 -0.50
C THR A 46 -4.45 8.19 -1.97
N VAL A 47 -5.61 8.51 -2.53
CA VAL A 47 -5.94 8.40 -3.96
C VAL A 47 -6.22 9.83 -4.43
N ASN A 48 -5.40 10.35 -5.35
CA ASN A 48 -5.47 11.75 -5.79
C ASN A 48 -5.51 12.74 -4.62
N GLY A 49 -4.69 12.50 -3.59
CA GLY A 49 -4.62 13.31 -2.37
C GLY A 49 -5.73 13.04 -1.34
N THR A 50 -6.75 12.26 -1.68
CA THR A 50 -7.88 11.95 -0.79
C THR A 50 -7.62 10.67 0.01
N PRO A 51 -7.75 10.66 1.35
CA PRO A 51 -7.55 9.47 2.16
C PRO A 51 -8.50 8.30 1.80
N SER A 52 -7.95 7.10 1.63
CA SER A 52 -8.72 5.90 1.31
C SER A 52 -9.23 5.19 2.56
N LYS A 53 -10.56 5.23 2.76
CA LYS A 53 -11.25 4.43 3.79
C LYS A 53 -11.18 2.92 3.50
N ALA A 54 -11.24 2.54 2.22
CA ALA A 54 -11.15 1.14 1.82
C ALA A 54 -9.81 0.51 2.22
N PHE A 55 -8.71 1.23 2.01
CA PHE A 55 -7.39 0.81 2.44
C PHE A 55 -7.28 0.73 3.97
N ALA A 56 -7.75 1.75 4.69
CA ALA A 56 -7.74 1.75 6.16
C ALA A 56 -8.47 0.53 6.73
N ASN A 57 -9.63 0.18 6.17
CA ASN A 57 -10.38 -1.02 6.55
C ASN A 57 -9.62 -2.32 6.21
N ALA A 58 -8.95 -2.38 5.06
CA ALA A 58 -8.21 -3.57 4.63
C ALA A 58 -6.95 -3.80 5.47
N VAL A 59 -6.25 -2.74 5.86
CA VAL A 59 -5.12 -2.78 6.80
C VAL A 59 -5.56 -3.18 8.21
N GLY A 60 -6.69 -2.64 8.67
CA GLY A 60 -7.24 -2.91 10.01
C GLY A 60 -7.72 -4.34 10.19
N ASN A 61 -8.28 -4.95 9.13
CA ASN A 61 -8.88 -6.29 9.19
C ASN A 61 -8.02 -7.40 8.58
N GLY A 62 -6.88 -7.07 7.96
CA GLY A 62 -6.00 -8.06 7.31
C GLY A 62 -5.28 -8.95 8.31
N ARG A 63 -5.16 -10.25 8.01
CA ARG A 63 -4.29 -11.17 8.76
C ARG A 63 -2.83 -10.78 8.50
N ARG A 64 -2.06 -10.64 9.58
CA ARG A 64 -0.65 -10.26 9.53
C ARG A 64 0.22 -11.44 9.91
N GLU A 65 1.31 -11.63 9.17
CA GLU A 65 2.39 -12.51 9.61
C GLU A 65 3.20 -11.86 10.75
N GLU A 66 3.93 -12.69 11.50
CA GLU A 66 4.67 -12.25 12.70
C GLU A 66 5.68 -11.13 12.41
N LYS A 67 6.28 -11.10 11.21
CA LYS A 67 7.22 -10.05 10.78
C LYS A 67 6.63 -8.65 10.80
N TRP A 68 5.30 -8.50 10.70
CA TRP A 68 4.63 -7.21 10.83
C TRP A 68 4.59 -6.66 12.25
N PHE A 69 5.03 -7.42 13.26
CA PHE A 69 5.11 -7.00 14.66
C PHE A 69 6.56 -6.95 15.18
N ALA A 70 7.47 -7.63 14.50
CA ALA A 70 8.89 -7.68 14.86
C ALA A 70 9.74 -7.91 13.61
N LEU A 71 10.04 -6.84 12.87
CA LEU A 71 10.82 -6.86 11.64
C LEU A 71 12.32 -6.76 11.96
N PRO A 72 13.14 -7.80 11.70
CA PRO A 72 14.57 -7.75 11.97
C PRO A 72 15.32 -6.70 11.14
N ALA A 73 16.50 -6.30 11.61
CA ALA A 73 17.36 -5.37 10.88
C ALA A 73 17.75 -5.95 9.50
N GLY A 74 17.59 -5.17 8.44
CA GLY A 74 17.89 -5.57 7.06
C GLY A 74 16.76 -6.32 6.35
N ASP A 75 15.81 -6.89 7.10
CA ASP A 75 14.68 -7.68 6.60
C ASP A 75 13.58 -6.81 5.98
N GLU A 76 12.75 -7.47 5.18
CA GLU A 76 11.59 -6.90 4.51
C GLU A 76 10.34 -7.78 4.76
N VAL A 77 9.19 -7.12 4.80
CA VAL A 77 7.87 -7.76 4.86
C VAL A 77 6.93 -7.04 3.89
N ALA A 78 6.01 -7.79 3.27
CA ALA A 78 5.06 -7.25 2.31
C ALA A 78 3.63 -7.72 2.59
N MET A 79 2.65 -6.94 2.13
CA MET A 79 1.25 -7.30 2.14
C MET A 79 0.58 -6.85 0.85
N THR A 80 -0.13 -7.77 0.20
CA THR A 80 -0.81 -7.53 -1.08
C THR A 80 -2.32 -7.60 -0.91
N TRP A 81 -3.03 -6.64 -1.50
CA TRP A 81 -4.48 -6.64 -1.62
C TRP A 81 -4.89 -6.67 -3.09
N SER A 82 -5.73 -7.64 -3.45
CA SER A 82 -6.25 -7.82 -4.82
C SER A 82 -7.73 -7.43 -4.97
N THR A 83 -8.35 -6.87 -3.93
CA THR A 83 -9.80 -6.54 -3.91
C THR A 83 -10.06 -5.06 -3.67
N LEU A 84 -9.03 -4.23 -3.79
CA LEU A 84 -9.12 -2.79 -3.54
C LEU A 84 -9.45 -1.97 -4.79
N GLY A 85 -9.17 -2.45 -6.01
CA GLY A 85 -9.31 -1.63 -7.23
C GLY A 85 -10.67 -0.96 -7.37
N GLU A 86 -11.75 -1.73 -7.36
CA GLU A 86 -13.15 -1.24 -7.45
C GLU A 86 -13.57 -0.34 -6.27
N ARG A 87 -12.81 -0.34 -5.17
CA ARG A 87 -13.08 0.50 -3.98
C ARG A 87 -12.24 1.78 -3.95
N LEU A 88 -11.22 1.87 -4.80
CA LEU A 88 -10.32 3.02 -4.92
C LEU A 88 -10.64 3.87 -6.15
N ILE A 89 -11.13 3.25 -7.20
CA ILE A 89 -11.32 3.84 -8.53
C ILE A 89 -12.78 3.66 -8.94
N PHE A 90 -13.41 4.74 -9.42
CA PHE A 90 -14.84 4.75 -9.77
C PHE A 90 -15.10 5.27 -11.19
N GLU A 91 -14.11 5.88 -11.83
CA GLU A 91 -14.22 6.47 -13.16
C GLU A 91 -12.91 6.27 -13.95
N PRO A 92 -12.90 6.44 -15.28
CA PRO A 92 -11.68 6.45 -16.06
C PRO A 92 -10.81 7.67 -15.72
N GLY A 93 -9.49 7.52 -15.75
CA GLY A 93 -8.55 8.59 -15.50
C GLY A 93 -7.21 8.12 -14.94
N ASP A 94 -6.36 9.10 -14.61
CA ASP A 94 -5.07 8.87 -13.98
C ASP A 94 -5.18 9.04 -12.46
N TYR A 95 -4.69 8.04 -11.73
CA TYR A 95 -4.78 7.97 -10.27
C TYR A 95 -3.39 7.97 -9.65
N ALA A 96 -3.07 9.00 -8.89
CA ALA A 96 -1.88 9.05 -8.04
C ALA A 96 -2.19 8.37 -6.70
N LEU A 97 -1.52 7.25 -6.45
CA LEU A 97 -1.56 6.51 -5.19
C LEU A 97 -0.32 6.84 -4.38
N ALA A 98 -0.51 7.39 -3.18
CA ALA A 98 0.59 7.71 -2.27
C ALA A 98 0.40 7.00 -0.92
N LEU A 99 1.45 6.33 -0.47
CA LEU A 99 1.48 5.59 0.78
C LEU A 99 2.41 6.27 1.79
N SER A 100 1.94 6.40 3.03
CA SER A 100 2.76 6.84 4.16
C SER A 100 2.55 6.00 5.42
N LEU A 101 3.56 6.03 6.29
CA LEU A 101 3.60 5.44 7.62
C LEU A 101 4.41 6.38 8.52
N ASP A 102 3.71 7.14 9.35
CA ASP A 102 4.26 8.23 10.17
C ASP A 102 5.10 9.21 9.31
N GLU A 103 6.37 9.42 9.64
CA GLU A 103 7.28 10.28 8.88
C GLU A 103 7.78 9.69 7.55
N ASN A 104 7.51 8.41 7.28
CA ASN A 104 8.00 7.70 6.10
C ASN A 104 6.95 7.71 4.99
N ALA A 105 7.38 7.97 3.75
CA ALA A 105 6.54 7.89 2.56
C ALA A 105 7.20 7.01 1.51
N ALA A 106 6.38 6.26 0.77
CA ALA A 106 6.82 5.62 -0.47
C ALA A 106 6.78 6.64 -1.62
N GLU A 107 7.54 6.37 -2.67
CA GLU A 107 7.33 7.06 -3.95
C GLU A 107 5.89 6.82 -4.45
N PRO A 108 5.16 7.86 -4.88
CA PRO A 108 3.83 7.71 -5.43
C PRO A 108 3.83 6.85 -6.70
N VAL A 109 2.74 6.10 -6.90
CA VAL A 109 2.52 5.30 -8.11
C VAL A 109 1.34 5.86 -8.88
N THR A 110 1.49 5.99 -10.20
CA THR A 110 0.38 6.35 -11.09
C THR A 110 -0.27 5.11 -11.68
N VAL A 111 -1.60 5.08 -11.65
CA VAL A 111 -2.43 4.05 -12.25
C VAL A 111 -3.33 4.68 -13.30
N VAL A 112 -3.30 4.15 -14.52
CA VAL A 112 -4.09 4.65 -15.66
C VAL A 112 -5.31 3.74 -15.85
N VAL A 113 -6.50 4.33 -15.85
CA VAL A 113 -7.76 3.60 -15.96
C VAL A 113 -8.48 4.08 -17.22
N ALA A 114 -8.55 3.20 -18.22
CA ALA A 114 -9.32 3.43 -19.43
C ALA A 114 -10.81 3.09 -19.20
N PRO A 115 -11.71 3.61 -20.06
CA PRO A 115 -13.12 3.21 -20.08
C PRO A 115 -13.33 1.70 -20.14
#